data_AF-N8W6V9-F1
#
_entry.id   AF-N8W6V9-F1
#
_cell.length_a   1.000
_cell.length_b   1.000
_cell.length_c   1.000
_cell.angle_alpha   90.00
_cell.angle_beta   90.00
_cell.angle_gamma   90.00
#
_symmetry.space_group_name_H-M   'P 1'
#
loop_
_entity.id
_entity.type
_entity.pdbx_description
1 polymer ?
#
loop_
_entity_poly.entity_id
_entity_poly.type
_entity_poly.pdbx_seq_one_letter_code
_entity_poly.pdbx_strand_id
1 'polypeptide(L)'
;MNNYKIINTHTNEIIKALNELGYVWTPKMFDEQDCLLKAHWILAEQSGSITYSSGTMIDSPLDFQELTLPQLRVLVAKSKAKVREYLDPNDNYKLCLINPSDAAHWMIEVPEGATLLTKDVGGYLTFWNGDLSMNMGECGWSSPEEDNGVLSFDEYKDYGYATLWSREPIQEQGLISGADVPRLIKDGHQVQYRNLPLTSIEAHVWWDFSLEKHEEEFTLGDFINTRFEWRIKPHTIKLEVEIPAPFEPKVGEVFFVLYPTAVGGYSKMHITDQKRMDDYAKLGAWRTEEEIKQVVAALRGING
;
A
#
# COMPACT_ATOMS: atom_id res chain seq x y z
N MET A 1 -22.93 0.26 -16.55
CA MET A 1 -22.96 1.17 -17.71
C MET A 1 -24.31 1.88 -17.71
N ASN A 2 -24.43 3.06 -18.35
CA ASN A 2 -25.70 3.80 -18.40
C ASN A 2 -26.40 3.60 -19.75
N ASN A 3 -27.69 3.91 -19.79
CA ASN A 3 -28.46 3.95 -21.04
C ASN A 3 -28.27 5.30 -21.75
N TYR A 4 -27.69 5.30 -22.96
CA TYR A 4 -27.53 6.50 -23.77
C TYR A 4 -28.21 6.36 -25.12
N LYS A 5 -28.79 7.46 -25.61
CA LYS A 5 -29.23 7.58 -27.01
C LYS A 5 -28.47 8.71 -27.68
N ILE A 6 -27.94 8.45 -28.87
CA ILE A 6 -27.14 9.40 -29.65
C ILE A 6 -27.71 9.51 -31.05
N ILE A 7 -27.96 10.74 -31.51
CA ILE A 7 -28.37 10.98 -32.90
C ILE A 7 -27.23 10.54 -33.82
N ASN A 8 -27.53 9.67 -34.77
CA ASN A 8 -26.55 9.11 -35.68
C ASN A 8 -26.13 10.13 -36.76
N THR A 9 -25.19 10.99 -36.39
CA THR A 9 -24.60 11.97 -37.33
C THR A 9 -23.29 11.47 -37.95
N HIS A 10 -22.54 10.64 -37.22
CA HIS A 10 -21.23 10.12 -37.60
C HIS A 10 -21.05 8.69 -37.05
N THR A 11 -21.66 7.70 -37.71
CA THR A 11 -21.76 6.31 -37.22
C THR A 11 -20.43 5.75 -36.72
N ASN A 12 -19.38 5.77 -37.55
CA ASN A 12 -18.07 5.19 -37.20
C ASN A 12 -17.44 5.85 -35.97
N GLU A 13 -17.63 7.16 -35.81
CA GLU A 13 -17.08 7.90 -34.68
C GLU A 13 -17.84 7.57 -33.39
N ILE A 14 -19.17 7.53 -33.47
CA ILE A 14 -20.03 7.19 -32.33
C ILE A 14 -19.74 5.77 -31.85
N ILE A 15 -19.68 4.80 -32.77
CA ILE A 15 -19.37 3.40 -32.42
C ILE A 15 -17.97 3.29 -31.82
N LYS A 16 -16.97 3.97 -32.39
CA LYS A 16 -15.61 4.00 -31.80
C LYS A 16 -15.63 4.56 -30.38
N ALA A 17 -16.31 5.67 -30.15
CA ALA A 17 -16.43 6.29 -28.84
C ALA A 17 -17.16 5.39 -27.82
N LEU A 18 -18.23 4.71 -28.24
CA LEU A 18 -18.94 3.74 -27.39
C LEU A 18 -18.09 2.50 -27.08
N ASN A 19 -17.33 2.00 -28.05
CA ASN A 19 -16.37 0.91 -27.83
C ASN A 19 -15.29 1.32 -26.82
N GLU A 20 -14.80 2.56 -26.87
CA GLU A 20 -13.86 3.10 -25.87
C GLU A 20 -14.46 3.25 -24.47
N LEU A 21 -15.80 3.30 -24.36
CA LEU A 21 -16.54 3.25 -23.09
C LEU A 21 -16.88 1.82 -22.65
N GLY A 22 -16.52 0.81 -23.45
CA GLY A 22 -16.73 -0.62 -23.17
C GLY A 22 -18.04 -1.19 -23.71
N TYR A 23 -18.83 -0.43 -24.47
CA TYR A 23 -20.02 -0.98 -25.14
C TYR A 23 -19.61 -1.77 -26.37
N VAL A 24 -20.34 -2.83 -26.70
CA VAL A 24 -20.02 -3.71 -27.83
C VAL A 24 -21.23 -3.85 -28.75
N TRP A 25 -20.98 -3.72 -30.05
CA TRP A 25 -21.96 -4.09 -31.06
C TRP A 25 -21.86 -5.58 -31.40
N THR A 26 -22.97 -6.28 -31.26
CA THR A 26 -23.11 -7.69 -31.66
C THR A 26 -24.22 -7.78 -32.69
N PRO A 27 -23.92 -7.99 -33.98
CA PRO A 27 -24.94 -8.08 -35.01
C PRO A 27 -25.85 -9.29 -34.78
N LYS A 28 -27.16 -9.06 -34.88
CA LYS A 28 -28.20 -10.07 -34.78
C LYS A 28 -28.45 -10.71 -36.15
N MET A 29 -29.04 -11.91 -36.12
CA MET A 29 -29.31 -12.72 -37.32
C MET A 29 -30.10 -11.98 -38.43
N PHE A 30 -30.90 -10.98 -38.05
CA PHE A 30 -31.75 -10.22 -38.97
C PHE A 30 -31.24 -8.81 -39.28
N ASP A 31 -30.05 -8.43 -38.81
CA ASP A 31 -29.50 -7.11 -39.08
C ASP A 31 -29.00 -7.01 -40.53
N GLU A 32 -29.41 -5.95 -41.22
CA GLU A 32 -28.81 -5.61 -42.52
C GLU A 32 -27.34 -5.21 -42.35
N GLN A 33 -26.53 -5.43 -43.40
CA GLN A 33 -25.10 -5.17 -43.39
C GLN A 33 -24.73 -3.71 -43.05
N ASP A 34 -25.63 -2.76 -43.36
CA ASP A 34 -25.46 -1.33 -43.13
C ASP A 34 -26.46 -0.75 -42.09
N CYS A 35 -27.05 -1.59 -41.24
CA CYS A 35 -28.10 -1.20 -40.31
C CYS A 35 -27.72 0.00 -39.42
N LEU A 36 -26.49 0.03 -38.90
CA LEU A 36 -25.96 1.14 -38.10
C LEU A 36 -25.74 2.42 -38.92
N LEU A 37 -25.42 2.33 -40.21
CA LEU A 37 -25.26 3.49 -41.09
C LEU A 37 -26.61 4.13 -41.43
N LYS A 38 -27.67 3.32 -41.50
CA LYS A 38 -29.05 3.75 -41.79
C LYS A 38 -29.84 4.13 -40.53
N ALA A 39 -29.31 3.87 -39.34
CA ALA A 39 -29.98 4.15 -38.09
C ALA A 39 -30.17 5.67 -37.88
N HIS A 40 -31.28 6.06 -37.27
CA HIS A 40 -31.49 7.44 -36.82
C HIS A 40 -30.89 7.65 -35.43
N TRP A 41 -31.05 6.66 -34.54
CA TRP A 41 -30.46 6.64 -33.21
C TRP A 41 -29.49 5.45 -33.06
N ILE A 42 -28.33 5.73 -32.46
CA ILE A 42 -27.47 4.71 -31.87
C ILE A 42 -27.72 4.70 -30.36
N LEU A 43 -28.00 3.52 -29.83
CA LEU A 43 -28.37 3.32 -28.44
C LEU A 43 -27.29 2.50 -27.75
N ALA A 44 -26.92 2.90 -26.54
CA ALA A 44 -25.99 2.19 -25.68
C ALA A 44 -26.78 1.75 -24.44
N GLU A 45 -26.89 0.45 -24.19
CA GLU A 45 -27.69 -0.09 -23.10
C GLU A 45 -26.83 -0.39 -21.86
N GLN A 46 -27.42 -0.30 -20.68
CA GLN A 46 -26.77 -0.64 -19.41
C GLN A 46 -26.15 -2.05 -19.37
N SER A 47 -26.64 -2.96 -20.22
CA SER A 47 -26.12 -4.31 -20.44
C SER A 47 -24.73 -4.33 -21.11
N GLY A 48 -24.26 -3.19 -21.62
CA GLY A 48 -23.04 -3.06 -22.42
C GLY A 48 -23.25 -3.31 -23.92
N SER A 49 -24.50 -3.54 -24.36
CA SER A 49 -24.80 -3.73 -25.77
C SER A 49 -25.02 -2.39 -26.48
N ILE A 50 -24.53 -2.29 -27.71
CA ILE A 50 -24.97 -1.27 -28.67
C ILE A 50 -26.22 -1.80 -29.37
N THR A 51 -27.20 -0.95 -29.61
CA THR A 51 -28.36 -1.23 -30.47
C THR A 51 -28.71 0.01 -31.28
N TYR A 52 -29.70 -0.08 -32.15
CA TYR A 52 -30.06 1.01 -33.04
C TYR A 52 -31.57 1.14 -33.24
N SER A 53 -32.01 2.33 -33.61
CA SER A 53 -33.38 2.57 -34.07
C SER A 53 -33.35 3.35 -35.37
N SER A 54 -34.06 2.86 -36.38
CA SER A 54 -34.26 3.53 -37.67
C SER A 54 -35.37 4.58 -37.64
N GLY A 55 -36.28 4.51 -36.65
CA GLY A 55 -37.36 5.47 -36.44
C GLY A 55 -36.93 6.68 -35.61
N THR A 56 -37.71 7.76 -35.70
CA THR A 56 -37.53 8.95 -34.84
C THR A 56 -38.01 8.71 -33.41
N MET A 57 -38.89 7.71 -33.21
CA MET A 57 -39.36 7.25 -31.91
C MET A 57 -38.60 5.99 -31.48
N ILE A 58 -38.28 5.91 -30.19
CA ILE A 58 -37.68 4.74 -29.55
C ILE A 58 -38.78 4.07 -28.74
N ASP A 59 -39.24 2.91 -29.20
CA ASP A 59 -40.21 2.09 -28.48
C ASP A 59 -39.46 1.11 -27.56
N SER A 60 -39.04 1.61 -26.40
CA SER A 60 -38.31 0.84 -25.41
C SER A 60 -38.78 1.19 -24.00
N PRO A 61 -38.90 0.20 -23.10
CA PRO A 61 -39.20 0.45 -21.70
C PRO A 61 -38.02 1.07 -20.93
N LEU A 62 -36.84 1.17 -21.58
CA LEU A 62 -35.64 1.75 -20.99
C LEU A 62 -35.65 3.27 -21.11
N ASP A 63 -35.32 3.95 -20.02
CA ASP A 63 -35.06 5.38 -20.05
C ASP A 63 -33.65 5.64 -20.58
N PHE A 64 -33.52 6.51 -21.58
CA PHE A 64 -32.28 6.82 -22.27
C PHE A 64 -31.91 8.28 -22.09
N GLN A 65 -30.72 8.53 -21.56
CA GLN A 65 -30.13 9.86 -21.55
C GLN A 65 -29.67 10.23 -22.96
N GLU A 66 -30.15 11.36 -23.48
CA GLU A 66 -29.70 11.88 -24.77
C GLU A 66 -28.29 12.47 -24.65
N LEU A 67 -27.38 12.02 -25.50
CA LEU A 67 -26.05 12.59 -25.63
C LEU A 67 -25.81 13.10 -27.05
N THR A 68 -25.31 14.31 -27.14
CA THR A 68 -24.70 14.83 -28.38
C THR A 68 -23.32 14.21 -28.59
N LEU A 69 -22.82 14.17 -29.83
CA LEU A 69 -21.48 13.68 -30.14
C LEU A 69 -20.36 14.40 -29.33
N PRO A 70 -20.38 15.74 -29.16
CA PRO A 70 -19.44 16.41 -28.25
C PRO A 70 -19.53 15.94 -26.80
N GLN A 71 -20.74 15.73 -26.26
CA GLN A 71 -20.90 15.21 -24.89
C GLN A 71 -20.38 13.77 -24.78
N LEU A 72 -20.58 12.94 -25.81
CA LEU A 72 -20.00 11.60 -25.89
C LEU A 72 -18.46 11.65 -25.90
N ARG A 73 -17.84 12.57 -26.66
CA ARG A 73 -16.39 12.79 -26.64
C ARG A 73 -15.89 13.22 -25.26
N VAL A 74 -16.60 14.12 -24.59
CA VAL A 74 -16.25 14.52 -23.20
C VAL A 74 -16.40 13.33 -22.25
N LEU A 75 -17.42 12.49 -22.42
CA LEU A 75 -17.62 11.29 -21.62
C LEU A 75 -16.49 10.28 -21.83
N VAL A 76 -16.06 10.08 -23.08
CA VAL A 76 -14.88 9.28 -23.43
C VAL A 76 -13.60 9.88 -22.85
N ALA A 77 -13.42 11.20 -22.91
CA ALA A 77 -12.27 11.85 -22.30
C ALA A 77 -12.27 11.66 -20.78
N LYS A 78 -13.45 11.73 -20.14
CA LYS A 78 -13.62 11.42 -18.71
C LYS A 78 -13.40 9.95 -18.38
N SER A 79 -13.77 9.01 -19.25
CA SER A 79 -13.52 7.58 -19.03
C SER A 79 -12.06 7.21 -19.25
N LYS A 80 -11.38 7.85 -20.20
CA LYS A 80 -9.92 7.78 -20.40
C LYS A 80 -9.16 8.44 -19.26
N ALA A 81 -9.76 9.45 -18.63
CA ALA A 81 -9.32 9.98 -17.35
C ALA A 81 -9.67 9.08 -16.15
N LYS A 82 -9.88 7.76 -16.35
CA LYS A 82 -9.78 6.76 -15.27
C LYS A 82 -8.35 6.80 -14.75
N VAL A 83 -8.11 7.77 -13.87
CA VAL A 83 -6.98 7.82 -12.96
C VAL A 83 -6.82 6.44 -12.35
N ARG A 84 -5.62 5.88 -12.52
CA ARG A 84 -5.20 4.68 -11.82
C ARG A 84 -4.36 5.08 -10.63
N GLU A 85 -4.25 4.17 -9.71
CA GLU A 85 -3.41 4.32 -8.54
C GLU A 85 -1.96 3.96 -8.93
N TYR A 86 -1.05 4.88 -8.65
CA TYR A 86 0.38 4.69 -8.82
C TYR A 86 1.09 5.01 -7.49
N LEU A 87 2.20 4.34 -7.23
CA LEU A 87 3.13 4.68 -6.16
C LEU A 87 4.33 5.39 -6.77
N ASP A 88 4.78 6.47 -6.12
CA ASP A 88 6.01 7.17 -6.49
C ASP A 88 7.18 6.75 -5.57
N PRO A 89 8.11 5.90 -6.02
CA PRO A 89 9.27 5.51 -5.21
C PRO A 89 10.17 6.69 -4.82
N ASN A 90 10.15 7.80 -5.57
CA ASN A 90 10.94 9.00 -5.27
C ASN A 90 10.29 9.88 -4.20
N ASP A 91 8.99 9.73 -3.96
CA ASP A 91 8.22 10.41 -2.91
C ASP A 91 7.73 9.38 -1.88
N ASN A 92 8.65 8.53 -1.42
CA ASN A 92 8.41 7.53 -0.36
C ASN A 92 7.16 6.64 -0.61
N TYR A 93 7.01 6.16 -1.85
CA TYR A 93 5.88 5.32 -2.30
C TYR A 93 4.52 5.95 -2.04
N LYS A 94 4.42 7.28 -2.15
CA LYS A 94 3.15 7.99 -2.04
C LYS A 94 2.16 7.55 -3.11
N LEU A 95 0.95 7.23 -2.68
CA LEU A 95 -0.17 6.91 -3.55
C LEU A 95 -0.64 8.16 -4.30
N CYS A 96 -0.64 8.05 -5.63
CA CYS A 96 -1.02 9.10 -6.54
C CYS A 96 -2.11 8.57 -7.49
N LEU A 97 -3.16 9.35 -7.70
CA LEU A 97 -4.17 9.09 -8.72
C LEU A 97 -3.78 9.80 -10.00
N ILE A 98 -3.28 9.05 -10.97
CA ILE A 98 -2.67 9.61 -12.20
C ILE A 98 -3.30 8.94 -13.42
N ASN A 99 -3.51 9.71 -14.48
CA ASN A 99 -3.90 9.16 -15.76
C ASN A 99 -2.72 8.34 -16.31
N PRO A 100 -2.88 7.09 -16.75
CA PRO A 100 -1.77 6.27 -17.25
C PRO A 100 -0.89 6.96 -18.32
N SER A 101 -1.42 7.91 -19.09
CA SER A 101 -0.63 8.70 -20.06
C SER A 101 0.38 9.65 -19.42
N ASP A 102 0.12 10.07 -18.19
CA ASP A 102 0.88 11.08 -17.45
C ASP A 102 1.78 10.43 -16.38
N ALA A 103 1.66 9.11 -16.19
CA ALA A 103 2.50 8.35 -15.26
C ALA A 103 3.94 8.30 -15.76
N ALA A 104 4.88 8.70 -14.91
CA ALA A 104 6.30 8.58 -15.23
C ALA A 104 6.73 7.12 -15.23
N HIS A 105 7.74 6.78 -16.04
CA HIS A 105 8.19 5.40 -16.23
C HIS A 105 8.73 4.69 -14.97
N TRP A 106 9.05 5.45 -13.91
CA TRP A 106 9.48 4.91 -12.61
C TRP A 106 8.33 4.67 -11.63
N MET A 107 7.12 5.17 -11.95
CA MET A 107 5.97 4.99 -11.07
C MET A 107 5.47 3.56 -11.16
N ILE A 108 5.02 3.03 -10.03
CA ILE A 108 4.57 1.65 -9.91
C ILE A 108 3.04 1.66 -9.92
N GLU A 109 2.43 1.08 -10.94
CA GLU A 109 0.97 0.91 -10.98
C GLU A 109 0.53 -0.02 -9.86
N VAL A 110 -0.45 0.41 -9.07
CA VAL A 110 -1.04 -0.39 -8.00
C VAL A 110 -2.07 -1.34 -8.61
N PRO A 111 -1.88 -2.66 -8.49
CA PRO A 111 -2.85 -3.64 -8.96
C PRO A 111 -4.20 -3.48 -8.27
N GLU A 112 -5.29 -3.75 -8.99
CA GLU A 112 -6.63 -3.72 -8.41
C GLU A 112 -6.76 -4.74 -7.26
N GLY A 113 -7.24 -4.26 -6.11
CA GLY A 113 -7.34 -5.07 -4.89
C GLY A 113 -6.07 -5.13 -4.05
N ALA A 114 -4.95 -4.57 -4.50
CA ALA A 114 -3.74 -4.52 -3.69
C ALA A 114 -3.98 -3.68 -2.43
N THR A 115 -3.61 -4.25 -1.28
CA THR A 115 -3.70 -3.62 0.04
C THR A 115 -2.35 -3.27 0.62
N LEU A 116 -1.26 -3.80 0.08
CA LEU A 116 0.09 -3.62 0.61
C LEU A 116 1.17 -3.83 -0.46
N LEU A 117 2.30 -3.14 -0.32
CA LEU A 117 3.55 -3.36 -1.04
C LEU A 117 4.69 -3.61 -0.04
N THR A 118 5.43 -4.70 -0.21
CA THR A 118 6.61 -5.03 0.59
C THR A 118 7.86 -5.16 -0.27
N LYS A 119 9.02 -4.99 0.37
CA LYS A 119 10.33 -5.26 -0.20
C LYS A 119 11.07 -6.31 0.60
N ASP A 120 11.56 -7.34 -0.07
CA ASP A 120 12.36 -8.39 0.55
C ASP A 120 13.83 -7.99 0.75
N VAL A 121 14.59 -8.88 1.42
CA VAL A 121 16.03 -8.70 1.66
C VAL A 121 16.84 -8.69 0.35
N GLY A 122 16.36 -9.37 -0.70
CA GLY A 122 16.94 -9.38 -2.04
C GLY A 122 16.60 -8.13 -2.88
N GLY A 123 15.70 -7.29 -2.40
CA GLY A 123 15.21 -6.09 -3.07
C GLY A 123 14.00 -6.29 -3.99
N TYR A 124 13.40 -7.48 -4.03
CA TYR A 124 12.19 -7.78 -4.78
C TYR A 124 10.97 -7.13 -4.15
N LEU A 125 10.07 -6.67 -5.02
CA LEU A 125 8.85 -5.96 -4.66
C LEU A 125 7.64 -6.87 -4.87
N THR A 126 6.79 -6.97 -3.84
CA THR A 126 5.64 -7.87 -3.82
C THR A 126 4.40 -7.11 -3.35
N PHE A 127 3.34 -7.17 -4.14
CA PHE A 127 2.02 -6.68 -3.77
C PHE A 127 1.24 -7.76 -3.04
N TRP A 128 0.38 -7.35 -2.10
CA TRP A 128 -0.49 -8.26 -1.35
C TRP A 128 -1.95 -7.84 -1.45
N ASN A 129 -2.82 -8.84 -1.37
CA ASN A 129 -4.27 -8.70 -1.25
C ASN A 129 -4.77 -9.77 -0.27
N GLY A 130 -4.78 -9.41 1.02
CA GLY A 130 -5.00 -10.39 2.10
C GLY A 130 -3.88 -11.44 2.11
N ASP A 131 -4.26 -12.70 1.97
CA ASP A 131 -3.32 -13.85 1.94
C ASP A 131 -2.76 -14.14 0.54
N LEU A 132 -3.17 -13.37 -0.48
CA LEU A 132 -2.65 -13.50 -1.83
C LEU A 132 -1.51 -12.52 -2.07
N SER A 133 -0.54 -12.93 -2.89
CA SER A 133 0.62 -12.13 -3.26
C SER A 133 0.78 -12.06 -4.77
N MET A 134 1.51 -11.07 -5.25
CA MET A 134 1.93 -10.94 -6.64
C MET A 134 3.27 -10.22 -6.72
N ASN A 135 4.28 -10.85 -7.32
CA ASN A 135 5.56 -10.18 -7.54
C ASN A 135 5.47 -9.18 -8.69
N MET A 136 6.27 -8.12 -8.60
CA MET A 136 6.44 -7.17 -9.69
C MET A 136 6.89 -7.87 -10.97
N GLY A 137 6.04 -7.85 -12.00
CA GLY A 137 6.27 -8.49 -13.31
C GLY A 137 5.49 -9.79 -13.53
N GLU A 138 4.82 -10.32 -12.51
CA GLU A 138 3.90 -11.45 -12.65
C GLU A 138 2.49 -10.99 -13.03
N CYS A 139 1.71 -11.92 -13.59
CA CYS A 139 0.33 -11.67 -13.98
C CYS A 139 -0.60 -12.49 -13.08
N GLY A 140 -1.24 -11.81 -12.13
CA GLY A 140 -2.31 -12.37 -11.30
C GLY A 140 -1.90 -12.65 -9.86
N TRP A 141 -2.92 -12.76 -9.01
CA TRP A 141 -2.78 -13.09 -7.60
C TRP A 141 -2.53 -14.59 -7.43
N SER A 142 -1.48 -14.96 -6.71
CA SER A 142 -1.20 -16.33 -6.30
C SER A 142 -1.15 -16.45 -4.78
N SER A 143 -1.62 -17.59 -4.26
CA SER A 143 -1.22 -17.98 -2.91
C SER A 143 0.31 -18.08 -2.88
N PRO A 144 0.98 -17.58 -1.82
CA PRO A 144 2.40 -17.85 -1.63
C PRO A 144 2.62 -19.36 -1.75
N GLU A 145 3.34 -19.82 -2.78
CA GLU A 145 3.56 -21.25 -3.00
C GLU A 145 4.39 -21.85 -1.84
N GLU A 146 4.12 -23.12 -1.54
CA GLU A 146 4.60 -23.92 -0.39
C GLU A 146 6.13 -24.02 -0.25
N ASP A 147 6.92 -23.44 -1.16
CA ASP A 147 8.37 -23.67 -1.23
C ASP A 147 9.17 -23.05 -0.08
N ASN A 148 8.58 -22.15 0.73
CA ASN A 148 9.23 -21.56 1.91
C ASN A 148 8.38 -21.54 3.19
N GLY A 149 7.20 -22.18 3.21
CA GLY A 149 6.44 -22.39 4.45
C GLY A 149 5.90 -21.15 5.17
N VAL A 150 5.56 -20.08 4.45
CA VAL A 150 4.96 -18.86 5.04
C VAL A 150 3.49 -18.76 4.62
N LEU A 151 2.58 -18.81 5.60
CA LEU A 151 1.15 -19.07 5.39
C LEU A 151 0.26 -17.82 5.52
N SER A 152 0.81 -16.65 5.84
CA SER A 152 0.06 -15.38 5.91
C SER A 152 0.96 -14.14 5.93
N PHE A 153 0.41 -12.96 5.63
CA PHE A 153 1.13 -11.69 5.75
C PHE A 153 1.71 -11.46 7.17
N ASP A 154 1.02 -11.95 8.21
CA ASP A 154 1.48 -11.79 9.59
C ASP A 154 2.73 -12.64 9.89
N GLU A 155 2.89 -13.79 9.25
CA GLU A 155 4.14 -14.59 9.30
C GLU A 155 5.25 -14.00 8.40
N TYR A 156 4.89 -13.23 7.37
CA TYR A 156 5.82 -12.55 6.45
C TYR A 156 6.55 -11.33 7.08
N LYS A 157 5.98 -10.70 8.11
CA LYS A 157 6.58 -9.54 8.82
C LYS A 157 7.87 -9.89 9.58
N ASP A 158 7.97 -11.11 10.10
CA ASP A 158 9.07 -11.54 10.97
C ASP A 158 10.38 -11.80 10.21
N TYR A 159 10.34 -11.87 8.87
CA TYR A 159 11.53 -12.11 8.04
C TYR A 159 12.32 -10.84 7.68
N GLY A 160 11.99 -9.68 8.27
CA GLY A 160 12.72 -8.43 8.04
C GLY A 160 12.40 -7.74 6.71
N TYR A 161 11.23 -8.01 6.14
CA TYR A 161 10.73 -7.36 4.93
C TYR A 161 10.25 -5.95 5.27
N ALA A 162 10.58 -4.98 4.41
CA ALA A 162 10.17 -3.60 4.62
C ALA A 162 8.79 -3.37 3.98
N THR A 163 7.81 -2.92 4.76
CA THR A 163 6.57 -2.38 4.20
C THR A 163 6.84 -1.02 3.57
N LEU A 164 6.51 -0.87 2.29
CA LEU A 164 6.71 0.35 1.52
C LEU A 164 5.42 1.15 1.35
N TRP A 165 4.28 0.47 1.26
CA TRP A 165 2.96 1.10 1.12
C TRP A 165 1.85 0.18 1.65
N SER A 166 0.77 0.74 2.21
CA SER A 166 -0.47 0.02 2.56
C SER A 166 -1.71 0.86 2.23
N ARG A 167 -2.81 0.21 1.85
CA ARG A 167 -4.10 0.84 1.50
C ARG A 167 -4.93 1.18 2.74
N GLU A 168 -4.91 0.32 3.75
CA GLU A 168 -5.27 0.75 5.11
C GLU A 168 -4.16 1.68 5.60
N PRO A 169 -4.46 2.77 6.34
CA PRO A 169 -3.42 3.51 7.01
C PRO A 169 -2.60 2.49 7.76
N ILE A 170 -1.28 2.51 7.53
CA ILE A 170 -0.31 1.67 8.23
C ILE A 170 -0.83 1.57 9.65
N GLN A 171 -1.13 0.36 10.13
CA GLN A 171 -1.32 0.16 11.55
C GLN A 171 0.06 0.48 12.13
N GLU A 172 0.28 1.77 12.40
CA GLU A 172 1.55 2.31 12.88
C GLU A 172 1.86 1.46 14.10
N GLN A 173 2.93 0.66 14.03
CA GLN A 173 3.38 -0.11 15.18
C GLN A 173 3.47 0.87 16.35
N GLY A 174 2.63 0.68 17.37
CA GLY A 174 2.54 1.58 18.52
C GLY A 174 1.25 2.39 18.66
N LEU A 175 0.22 2.20 17.82
CA LEU A 175 -1.13 2.68 18.16
C LEU A 175 -1.62 1.98 19.43
N ILE A 176 -2.10 2.77 20.38
CA ILE A 176 -2.62 2.30 21.67
C ILE A 176 -4.13 2.55 21.71
N SER A 177 -4.84 1.74 22.49
CA SER A 177 -6.25 2.05 22.80
C SER A 177 -6.31 3.33 23.61
N GLY A 178 -7.21 4.25 23.27
CA GLY A 178 -7.39 5.47 24.07
C GLY A 178 -7.84 5.16 25.51
N ALA A 179 -8.44 3.99 25.76
CA ALA A 179 -8.75 3.50 27.11
C ALA A 179 -7.49 3.24 27.96
N ASP A 180 -6.34 2.95 27.35
CA ASP A 180 -5.07 2.72 28.04
C ASP A 180 -4.31 4.02 28.32
N VAL A 181 -4.67 5.14 27.68
CA VAL A 181 -3.98 6.43 27.76
C VAL A 181 -3.86 6.97 29.20
N PRO A 182 -4.94 6.97 30.03
CA PRO A 182 -4.82 7.46 31.40
C PRO A 182 -3.84 6.64 32.26
N ARG A 183 -3.72 5.33 32.01
CA ARG A 183 -2.77 4.46 32.72
C ARG A 183 -1.34 4.77 32.27
N LEU A 184 -1.10 4.80 30.95
CA LEU A 184 0.23 5.01 30.38
C LEU A 184 0.85 6.36 30.79
N ILE A 185 0.04 7.41 30.89
CA ILE A 185 0.51 8.73 31.37
C ILE A 185 0.89 8.68 32.85
N LYS A 186 0.12 7.97 33.69
CA LYS A 186 0.47 7.76 35.10
C LYS A 186 1.76 6.97 35.25
N ASP A 187 2.01 6.04 34.33
CA ASP A 187 3.24 5.25 34.25
C ASP A 187 4.41 6.05 33.63
N GLY A 188 4.23 7.33 33.33
CA GLY A 188 5.28 8.24 32.86
C GLY A 188 5.53 8.24 31.34
N HIS A 189 4.70 7.54 30.56
CA HIS A 189 4.84 7.52 29.10
C HIS A 189 4.31 8.82 28.49
N GLN A 190 4.99 9.34 27.47
CA GLN A 190 4.45 10.45 26.68
C GLN A 190 3.59 9.91 25.56
N VAL A 191 2.34 10.37 25.51
CA VAL A 191 1.35 9.93 24.53
C VAL A 191 1.11 11.05 23.52
N GLN A 192 0.82 10.67 22.27
CA GLN A 192 0.38 11.59 21.23
C GLN A 192 -1.00 11.18 20.70
N TYR A 193 -1.75 12.17 20.20
CA TYR A 193 -3.03 11.95 19.54
C TYR A 193 -3.12 12.68 18.19
N ARG A 194 -4.00 12.21 17.31
CA ARG A 194 -4.41 12.93 16.09
C ARG A 194 -5.91 12.78 15.84
N ASN A 195 -6.51 13.70 15.09
CA ASN A 195 -7.96 13.77 14.86
C ASN A 195 -8.32 13.35 13.41
N LEU A 196 -9.44 12.64 13.25
CA LEU A 196 -10.04 12.23 11.98
C LEU A 196 -11.40 12.94 11.78
N PRO A 197 -11.69 13.54 10.59
CA PRO A 197 -11.32 13.01 9.28
C PRO A 197 -10.38 13.90 8.44
N LEU A 198 -9.77 13.24 7.45
CA LEU A 198 -8.70 13.60 6.50
C LEU A 198 -8.95 14.82 5.56
N THR A 199 -9.83 15.76 5.89
CA THR A 199 -10.15 16.91 5.03
C THR A 199 -9.41 18.20 5.41
N SER A 200 -8.64 18.20 6.50
CA SER A 200 -7.79 19.32 6.91
C SER A 200 -6.31 18.94 6.86
N ILE A 201 -5.46 19.91 6.54
CA ILE A 201 -3.98 19.78 6.48
C ILE A 201 -3.39 19.28 7.83
N GLU A 202 -4.15 19.39 8.92
CA GLU A 202 -3.77 19.02 10.28
C GLU A 202 -4.12 17.56 10.67
N ALA A 203 -4.90 16.84 9.86
CA ALA A 203 -5.37 15.48 10.15
C ALA A 203 -4.24 14.42 10.22
N HIS A 204 -3.03 14.78 9.81
CA HIS A 204 -1.84 13.91 9.84
C HIS A 204 -0.80 14.30 10.90
N VAL A 205 -1.07 15.34 11.69
CA VAL A 205 -0.13 15.85 12.69
C VAL A 205 -0.41 15.21 14.04
N TRP A 206 0.63 14.64 14.66
CA TRP A 206 0.59 14.09 16.00
C TRP A 206 0.82 15.19 17.04
N TRP A 207 -0.11 15.33 17.97
CA TRP A 207 -0.06 16.32 19.06
C TRP A 207 0.28 15.62 20.37
N ASP A 208 1.17 16.23 21.16
CA ASP A 208 1.50 15.71 22.49
C ASP A 208 0.28 15.84 23.41
N PHE A 209 -0.15 14.72 23.99
CA PHE A 209 -1.23 14.66 24.95
C PHE A 209 -0.69 14.78 26.38
N SER A 210 -1.39 15.54 27.21
CA SER A 210 -1.08 15.77 28.62
C SER A 210 -2.37 15.90 29.40
N LEU A 211 -2.52 15.10 30.46
CA LEU A 211 -3.69 15.18 31.34
C LEU A 211 -3.85 16.57 31.96
N GLU A 212 -2.75 17.26 32.29
CA GLU A 212 -2.80 18.58 32.92
C GLU A 212 -3.25 19.70 31.96
N LYS A 213 -2.88 19.60 30.68
CA LYS A 213 -3.20 20.64 29.68
C LYS A 213 -4.55 20.42 29.01
N HIS A 214 -4.97 19.16 28.88
CA HIS A 214 -6.13 18.78 28.10
C HIS A 214 -7.29 18.25 28.95
N GLU A 215 -7.24 18.41 30.28
CA GLU A 215 -8.30 17.99 31.22
C GLU A 215 -9.67 18.58 30.85
N GLU A 216 -9.71 19.83 30.41
CA GLU A 216 -10.94 20.54 30.05
C GLU A 216 -11.37 20.32 28.59
N GLU A 217 -10.47 19.80 27.76
CA GLU A 217 -10.66 19.63 26.31
C GLU A 217 -11.08 18.21 25.91
N PHE A 218 -10.75 17.22 26.74
CA PHE A 218 -11.05 15.81 26.49
C PHE A 218 -11.96 15.22 27.57
N THR A 219 -13.07 14.65 27.13
CA THR A 219 -13.93 13.85 27.99
C THR A 219 -13.49 12.38 27.97
N LEU A 220 -13.95 11.59 28.96
CA LEU A 220 -13.80 10.13 28.91
C LEU A 220 -14.35 9.50 27.62
N GLY A 221 -15.38 10.12 27.03
CA GLY A 221 -15.95 9.69 25.76
C GLY A 221 -15.00 9.86 24.58
N ASP A 222 -14.10 10.84 24.63
CA ASP A 222 -13.17 11.13 23.53
C ASP A 222 -12.04 10.11 23.43
N PHE A 223 -11.62 9.52 24.56
CA PHE A 223 -10.63 8.44 24.58
C PHE A 223 -11.10 7.17 23.88
N ILE A 224 -12.41 6.90 23.89
CA ILE A 224 -12.98 5.72 23.22
C ILE A 224 -13.60 6.06 21.87
N ASN A 225 -13.52 7.33 21.45
CA ASN A 225 -14.09 7.81 20.20
C ASN A 225 -13.15 7.51 19.03
N THR A 226 -13.68 6.93 17.96
CA THR A 226 -12.93 6.61 16.73
C THR A 226 -12.46 7.83 15.95
N ARG A 227 -12.85 9.04 16.37
CA ARG A 227 -12.31 10.30 15.83
C ARG A 227 -10.86 10.55 16.24
N PHE A 228 -10.38 9.89 17.29
CA PHE A 228 -9.01 10.09 17.77
C PHE A 228 -8.21 8.81 17.66
N GLU A 229 -6.99 8.94 17.18
CA GLU A 229 -5.98 7.90 17.23
C GLU A 229 -4.90 8.27 18.23
N TRP A 230 -4.35 7.27 18.91
CA TRP A 230 -3.45 7.45 20.04
C TRP A 230 -2.20 6.61 19.83
N ARG A 231 -1.02 7.13 20.21
CA ARG A 231 0.23 6.35 20.24
C ARG A 231 1.15 6.80 21.36
N ILE A 232 2.09 5.96 21.75
CA ILE A 232 3.24 6.40 22.53
C ILE A 232 4.15 7.22 21.62
N LYS A 233 4.59 8.39 22.08
CA LYS A 233 5.51 9.25 21.33
C LYS A 233 6.77 8.44 21.00
N PRO A 234 7.19 8.36 19.73
CA PRO A 234 8.46 7.74 19.40
C PRO A 234 9.59 8.54 20.05
N HIS A 235 10.35 7.91 20.95
CA HIS A 235 11.55 8.52 21.51
C HIS A 235 12.78 7.83 20.95
N THR A 236 13.72 8.64 20.46
CA THR A 236 15.07 8.18 20.17
C THR A 236 15.83 8.07 21.48
N ILE A 237 16.11 6.85 21.93
CA ILE A 237 17.03 6.62 23.04
C ILE A 237 18.43 6.99 22.53
N LYS A 238 19.01 8.08 23.05
CA LYS A 238 20.44 8.32 22.90
C LYS A 238 21.16 7.31 23.79
N LEU A 239 21.78 6.30 23.18
CA LEU A 239 22.70 5.42 23.90
C LEU A 239 23.97 6.21 24.22
N GLU A 240 24.10 6.70 25.46
CA GLU A 240 25.36 7.25 25.99
C GLU A 240 26.26 6.13 26.56
N VAL A 241 26.28 4.98 25.89
CA VAL A 241 27.20 3.89 26.23
C VAL A 241 28.28 3.88 25.17
N GLU A 242 29.55 4.00 25.58
CA GLU A 242 30.70 3.77 24.72
C GLU A 242 30.68 2.30 24.28
N ILE A 243 30.00 2.02 23.16
CA ILE A 243 30.00 0.69 22.56
C ILE A 243 31.35 0.52 21.85
N PRO A 244 32.11 -0.54 22.16
CA PRO A 244 33.37 -0.80 21.48
C PRO A 244 33.12 -1.00 19.98
N ALA A 245 33.91 -0.32 19.15
CA ALA A 245 33.79 -0.41 17.71
C ALA A 245 34.09 -1.85 17.24
N PRO A 246 33.28 -2.40 16.31
CA PRO A 246 33.59 -3.69 15.73
C PRO A 246 34.87 -3.62 14.89
N PHE A 247 35.53 -4.76 14.68
CA PHE A 247 36.66 -4.90 13.77
C PHE A 247 36.33 -5.88 12.65
N GLU A 248 37.09 -5.82 11.55
CA GLU A 248 37.01 -6.80 10.46
C GLU A 248 37.93 -8.00 10.76
N PRO A 249 37.39 -9.17 11.12
CA PRO A 249 38.21 -10.36 11.37
C PRO A 249 38.71 -10.96 10.07
N LYS A 250 39.87 -11.63 10.12
CA LYS A 250 40.39 -12.42 9.00
C LYS A 250 40.05 -13.89 9.17
N VAL A 251 39.99 -14.61 8.05
CA VAL A 251 39.81 -16.07 8.06
C VAL A 251 40.94 -16.71 8.87
N GLY A 252 40.56 -17.57 9.82
CA GLY A 252 41.47 -18.20 10.78
C GLY A 252 41.71 -17.39 12.06
N GLU A 253 41.14 -16.20 12.21
CA GLU A 253 41.18 -15.46 13.48
C GLU A 253 40.06 -15.92 14.43
N VAL A 254 40.33 -15.76 15.72
CA VAL A 254 39.37 -16.02 16.79
C VAL A 254 38.76 -14.69 17.23
N PHE A 255 37.44 -14.62 17.25
CA PHE A 255 36.69 -13.41 17.59
C PHE A 255 35.33 -13.73 18.23
N PHE A 256 34.63 -12.72 18.71
CA PHE A 256 33.30 -12.84 19.30
C PHE A 256 32.26 -12.14 18.42
N VAL A 257 31.07 -12.72 18.31
CA VAL A 257 29.93 -12.17 17.56
C VAL A 257 28.65 -12.27 18.36
N LEU A 258 27.67 -11.45 18.02
CA LEU A 258 26.30 -11.64 18.47
C LEU A 258 25.76 -12.96 17.93
N TYR A 259 25.18 -13.76 18.83
CA TYR A 259 24.68 -15.09 18.48
C TYR A 259 23.36 -15.35 19.22
N PRO A 260 22.20 -15.16 18.55
CA PRO A 260 20.89 -15.17 19.19
C PRO A 260 20.54 -16.48 19.90
N THR A 261 21.10 -17.59 19.44
CA THR A 261 20.83 -18.93 20.02
C THR A 261 21.72 -19.25 21.22
N ALA A 262 22.75 -18.42 21.53
CA ALA A 262 23.50 -18.54 22.77
C ALA A 262 22.73 -17.89 23.93
N VAL A 263 22.70 -18.56 25.09
CA VAL A 263 22.09 -18.03 26.33
C VAL A 263 22.64 -16.64 26.70
N GLY A 264 23.91 -16.38 26.41
CA GLY A 264 24.57 -15.09 26.64
C GLY A 264 24.28 -14.03 25.59
N GLY A 265 23.66 -14.37 24.46
CA GLY A 265 23.47 -13.48 23.29
C GLY A 265 24.72 -13.31 22.42
N TYR A 266 25.81 -14.01 22.72
CA TYR A 266 27.07 -13.96 21.95
C TYR A 266 27.78 -15.32 21.94
N SER A 267 28.70 -15.51 20.99
CA SER A 267 29.53 -16.72 20.87
C SER A 267 30.95 -16.41 20.42
N LYS A 268 31.90 -17.28 20.80
CA LYS A 268 33.29 -17.27 20.35
C LYS A 268 33.40 -18.08 19.06
N MET A 269 33.90 -17.46 18.01
CA MET A 269 33.99 -18.03 16.68
C MET A 269 35.45 -18.21 16.26
N HIS A 270 35.70 -19.28 15.51
CA HIS A 270 36.93 -19.51 14.77
C HIS A 270 36.54 -20.03 13.39
N ILE A 271 36.55 -19.13 12.41
CA ILE A 271 35.99 -19.40 11.08
C ILE A 271 37.13 -19.54 10.08
N THR A 272 37.13 -20.65 9.34
CA THR A 272 38.18 -21.02 8.38
C THR A 272 37.75 -20.88 6.93
N ASP A 273 36.52 -20.42 6.68
CA ASP A 273 35.97 -20.16 5.36
C ASP A 273 35.37 -18.76 5.26
N GLN A 274 35.60 -18.08 4.13
CA GLN A 274 35.19 -16.70 3.92
C GLN A 274 33.66 -16.53 3.94
N LYS A 275 32.92 -17.50 3.39
CA LYS A 275 31.46 -17.43 3.30
C LYS A 275 30.81 -17.35 4.68
N ARG A 276 31.21 -18.22 5.61
CA ARG A 276 30.73 -18.14 7.00
C ARG A 276 31.23 -16.89 7.70
N MET A 277 32.43 -16.40 7.37
CA MET A 277 32.94 -15.18 7.99
C MET A 277 32.03 -13.98 7.68
N ASP A 278 31.60 -13.85 6.43
CA ASP A 278 30.65 -12.82 5.99
C ASP A 278 29.29 -12.97 6.70
N ASP A 279 28.80 -14.21 6.87
CA ASP A 279 27.53 -14.49 7.54
C ASP A 279 27.52 -14.14 9.03
N TYR A 280 28.62 -14.43 9.74
CA TYR A 280 28.71 -14.26 11.19
C TYR A 280 29.22 -12.88 11.61
N ALA A 281 30.08 -12.23 10.81
CA ALA A 281 30.63 -10.91 11.12
C ALA A 281 29.72 -9.74 10.67
N LYS A 282 28.60 -10.01 9.96
CA LYS A 282 27.69 -8.98 9.42
C LYS A 282 27.11 -8.00 10.46
N LEU A 283 26.99 -8.41 11.72
CA LEU A 283 26.51 -7.57 12.82
C LEU A 283 27.66 -6.96 13.65
N GLY A 284 28.90 -7.18 13.22
CA GLY A 284 30.12 -6.82 13.94
C GLY A 284 30.81 -8.02 14.57
N ALA A 285 32.11 -7.89 14.73
CA ALA A 285 32.97 -8.81 15.46
C ALA A 285 33.80 -8.03 16.48
N TRP A 286 34.07 -8.66 17.62
CA TRP A 286 34.84 -8.07 18.73
C TRP A 286 35.98 -9.00 19.13
N ARG A 287 37.10 -8.41 19.54
CA ARG A 287 38.33 -9.18 19.79
C ARG A 287 38.27 -9.90 21.13
N THR A 288 37.53 -9.33 22.08
CA THR A 288 37.47 -9.79 23.48
C THR A 288 36.04 -10.11 23.93
N GLU A 289 35.93 -10.91 24.98
CA GLU A 289 34.65 -11.27 25.57
C GLU A 289 34.02 -10.07 26.30
N GLU A 290 34.86 -9.20 26.86
CA GLU A 290 34.47 -7.98 27.56
C GLU A 290 33.80 -6.97 26.62
N GLU A 291 34.36 -6.78 25.43
CA GLU A 291 33.80 -5.88 24.41
C GLU A 291 32.39 -6.33 23.99
N ILE A 292 32.21 -7.62 23.68
CA ILE A 292 30.90 -8.14 23.26
C ILE A 292 29.88 -8.14 24.40
N LYS A 293 30.32 -8.32 25.66
CA LYS A 293 29.44 -8.18 26.83
C LYS A 293 28.90 -6.76 26.98
N GLN A 294 29.73 -5.74 26.73
CA GLN A 294 29.28 -4.33 26.72
C GLN A 294 28.22 -4.10 25.64
N VAL A 295 28.43 -4.64 24.44
CA VAL A 295 27.48 -4.56 23.32
C VAL A 295 26.14 -5.23 23.69
N VAL A 296 26.17 -6.46 24.22
CA VAL A 296 24.96 -7.17 24.63
C VAL A 296 24.24 -6.46 25.77
N ALA A 297 24.97 -5.90 26.74
CA ALA A 297 24.37 -5.12 27.82
C ALA A 297 23.69 -3.85 27.30
N ALA A 298 24.34 -3.15 26.37
CA ALA A 298 23.79 -1.98 25.70
C ALA A 298 22.51 -2.32 24.92
N LEU A 299 22.50 -3.43 24.17
CA LEU A 299 21.32 -3.91 23.44
C LEU A 299 20.17 -4.30 24.38
N ARG A 300 20.46 -4.97 25.50
CA ARG A 300 19.45 -5.32 26.51
C ARG A 300 18.86 -4.10 27.20
N GLY A 301 19.64 -3.02 27.35
CA GLY A 301 19.19 -1.76 27.91
C GLY A 301 18.21 -0.97 27.03
N ILE A 302 18.05 -1.34 25.75
CA ILE A 302 17.11 -0.68 24.82
C ILE A 302 15.67 -1.17 25.00
N ASN A 303 15.46 -2.39 25.50
CA ASN A 303 14.12 -3.00 25.68
C ASN A 303 13.57 -2.80 27.11
N GLY A 304 13.96 -1.73 27.81
CA GLY A 304 13.51 -1.37 29.15
C GLY A 304 12.41 -0.32 29.16
#